data_AF-A0A6A6IFW8-F1
#
_entry.id   AF-A0A6A6IFW8-F1
#
_cell.length_a   1.000
_cell.length_b   1.000
_cell.length_c   1.000
_cell.angle_alpha   90.00
_cell.angle_beta   90.00
_cell.angle_gamma   90.00
#
_symmetry.space_group_name_H-M   'P 1'
#
loop_
_entity.id
_entity.type
_entity.pdbx_description
1 polymer ?
#
loop_
_entity_poly.entity_id
_entity_poly.type
_entity_poly.pdbx_seq_one_letter_code
_entity_poly.pdbx_strand_id
1 'polypeptide(L)'
;MRVSSTIFAPALIWPLMGNVSLVCIMGKSNTPNLDAAVSSLSLADDRNSFDDLRKYCESRPMLEVIRYLSGITLDGLVNAPEKLLKAVLVSIDLEWHQYEPEGEITEVGITILRVEDLLHHPEKSDLLGLLKNTTRYHCVKETCHMHNKKSGLDAEKNFLFGYTRFVFVTVDEAKQILTNVLDAQTCDDGSKAPVAMVGHAFQNDRGMLKRKWNLDFSVGGLDAVINSLDLIIKKMRAYYIYNSAGRRGIIKRFSGLVQKGSTVQCRQQPAMGDLNAQRFRLVIYWIHSMKKLARQAGVLDNEPKFENIMESFGIEPKWLRNAGNDTVYCLVLTLLLGLFPILYPDTPSGFPLDSSLNGLSLNNIPDQFSQWCKQQPSPTLGNALFCFYCEIADDHPADICPNKDLQVCHLCAGAPGKKNYQYRKKPRGIGRVAASSSTGTTSGRCRRKGNELAVGRLVAQKTLGPGRMGEREIEGEERGRESAVEGSEESVDSDEE
;
A
#
# COMPACT_ATOMS: atom_id res chain seq x y z
N MET A 1 -42.06 -23.64 -35.24
CA MET A 1 -41.88 -22.28 -35.81
C MET A 1 -40.38 -22.00 -35.88
N ARG A 2 -39.84 -21.89 -37.10
CA ARG A 2 -38.48 -21.40 -37.37
C ARG A 2 -38.57 -19.89 -37.57
N VAL A 3 -37.68 -19.13 -36.94
CA VAL A 3 -37.23 -17.84 -37.48
C VAL A 3 -35.72 -17.81 -37.34
N SER A 4 -35.10 -17.38 -38.42
CA SER A 4 -33.69 -17.38 -38.77
C SER A 4 -33.14 -15.96 -38.70
N SER A 5 -31.80 -15.88 -38.63
CA SER A 5 -30.90 -14.79 -39.07
C SER A 5 -30.90 -13.52 -38.19
N THR A 6 -29.76 -12.88 -37.89
CA THR A 6 -28.62 -12.57 -38.77
C THR A 6 -27.35 -12.24 -37.98
N ILE A 7 -26.22 -12.51 -38.64
CA ILE A 7 -24.80 -12.28 -38.37
C ILE A 7 -24.44 -10.78 -38.33
N PHE A 8 -23.51 -10.35 -37.47
CA PHE A 8 -22.48 -9.32 -37.78
C PHE A 8 -21.33 -9.31 -36.75
N ALA A 9 -20.10 -9.43 -37.24
CA ALA A 9 -18.84 -9.05 -36.61
C ALA A 9 -17.84 -8.75 -37.76
N PRO A 10 -16.64 -8.20 -37.52
CA PRO A 10 -16.25 -7.01 -36.76
C PRO A 10 -15.48 -6.00 -37.66
N ALA A 11 -15.33 -4.73 -37.24
CA ALA A 11 -14.48 -3.77 -37.96
C ALA A 11 -13.19 -3.44 -37.18
N LEU A 12 -12.07 -3.89 -37.75
CA LEU A 12 -10.68 -3.54 -37.46
C LEU A 12 -10.36 -2.11 -37.93
N ILE A 13 -9.75 -1.26 -37.09
CA ILE A 13 -9.01 -0.06 -37.54
C ILE A 13 -7.78 0.22 -36.63
N TRP A 14 -6.59 -0.05 -37.16
CA TRP A 14 -5.28 0.66 -37.05
C TRP A 14 -4.43 0.13 -38.26
N PRO A 15 -3.37 0.79 -38.80
CA PRO A 15 -2.69 1.96 -38.26
C PRO A 15 -2.24 3.07 -39.24
N LEU A 16 -1.97 4.26 -38.69
CA LEU A 16 -1.11 5.27 -39.33
C LEU A 16 0.08 5.59 -38.42
N MET A 17 1.25 5.04 -38.81
CA MET A 17 2.56 5.48 -38.33
C MET A 17 2.97 6.72 -39.13
N GLY A 18 3.15 7.85 -38.43
CA GLY A 18 3.75 9.05 -38.99
C GLY A 18 5.19 9.19 -38.50
N ASN A 19 6.15 9.06 -39.42
CA ASN A 19 7.56 9.40 -39.21
C ASN A 19 7.70 10.91 -38.91
N VAL A 20 8.35 11.27 -37.81
CA VAL A 20 8.83 12.65 -37.58
C VAL A 20 10.35 12.63 -37.62
N SER A 21 10.90 13.16 -38.72
CA SER A 21 12.31 13.50 -38.86
C SER A 21 12.66 14.66 -37.91
N LEU A 22 13.72 14.47 -37.14
CA LEU A 22 14.33 15.48 -36.28
C LEU A 22 15.08 16.50 -37.15
N VAL A 23 14.46 17.65 -37.42
CA VAL A 23 15.16 18.81 -38.00
C VAL A 23 15.63 19.70 -36.84
N CYS A 24 16.94 19.80 -36.66
CA CYS A 24 17.57 20.78 -35.78
C CYS A 24 17.33 22.20 -36.32
N ILE A 25 16.49 22.99 -35.63
CA ILE A 25 16.44 24.44 -35.80
C ILE A 25 17.13 25.07 -34.58
N MET A 26 18.33 25.61 -34.80
CA MET A 26 18.96 26.53 -33.86
C MET A 26 18.20 27.87 -33.91
N GLY A 27 17.54 28.24 -32.81
CA GLY A 27 16.79 29.49 -32.73
C GLY A 27 16.58 29.99 -31.31
N LYS A 28 17.36 31.01 -30.95
CA LYS A 28 17.11 32.15 -30.04
C LYS A 28 16.46 31.93 -28.66
N SER A 29 17.13 32.50 -27.67
CA SER A 29 16.76 32.58 -26.25
C SER A 29 15.33 33.04 -26.00
N ASN A 30 14.48 32.13 -25.50
CA ASN A 30 13.24 32.48 -24.82
C ASN A 30 13.54 32.72 -23.33
N THR A 31 13.32 33.94 -22.87
CA THR A 31 13.09 34.21 -21.45
C THR A 31 11.89 33.37 -20.97
N PRO A 32 11.95 32.77 -19.76
CA PRO A 32 10.82 32.00 -19.26
C PRO A 32 9.59 32.92 -19.15
N ASN A 33 8.50 32.45 -19.75
CA ASN A 33 7.22 33.13 -19.81
C ASN A 33 6.70 33.38 -18.37
N LEU A 34 6.62 34.64 -17.97
CA LEU A 34 6.15 35.06 -16.65
C LEU A 34 4.69 34.62 -16.41
N ASP A 35 3.91 34.42 -17.47
CA ASP A 35 2.52 33.98 -17.38
C ASP A 35 2.39 32.53 -16.86
N ALA A 36 3.39 31.68 -17.10
CA ALA A 36 3.44 30.34 -16.50
C ALA A 36 3.75 30.39 -14.99
N ALA A 37 4.40 31.46 -14.52
CA ALA A 37 4.58 31.71 -13.09
C ALA A 37 3.31 32.31 -12.46
N VAL A 38 2.45 32.99 -13.22
CA VAL A 38 1.16 33.51 -12.73
C VAL A 38 0.13 32.40 -12.51
N SER A 39 0.16 31.30 -13.28
CA SER A 39 -0.65 30.09 -12.97
C SER A 39 -0.27 29.42 -11.63
N SER A 40 0.88 29.76 -11.03
CA SER A 40 1.26 29.28 -9.70
C SER A 40 0.65 30.07 -8.53
N LEU A 41 -0.06 31.19 -8.80
CA LEU A 41 -0.77 31.97 -7.79
C LEU A 41 -2.07 31.30 -7.31
N SER A 42 -2.72 30.47 -8.12
CA SER A 42 -3.91 29.69 -7.72
C SER A 42 -3.61 28.70 -6.59
N LEU A 43 -2.37 28.22 -6.48
CA LEU A 43 -1.96 27.26 -5.43
C LEU A 43 -1.80 27.90 -4.04
N ALA A 44 -1.66 29.23 -3.96
CA ALA A 44 -1.52 29.93 -2.70
C ALA A 44 -2.88 30.11 -2.00
N ASP A 45 -3.93 30.40 -2.76
CA ASP A 45 -5.31 30.54 -2.23
C ASP A 45 -5.85 29.20 -1.72
N ASP A 46 -5.55 28.10 -2.42
CA ASP A 46 -5.93 26.75 -1.96
C ASP A 46 -5.23 26.36 -0.65
N ARG A 47 -4.03 26.89 -0.39
CA ARG A 47 -3.24 26.53 0.79
C ARG A 47 -3.85 27.05 2.08
N ASN A 48 -4.21 28.35 2.11
CA ASN A 48 -4.87 28.94 3.27
C ASN A 48 -6.22 28.24 3.51
N SER A 49 -6.93 27.91 2.43
CA SER A 49 -8.20 27.17 2.50
C SER A 49 -8.07 25.80 3.15
N PHE A 50 -7.03 25.00 2.84
CA PHE A 50 -6.84 23.68 3.48
C PHE A 50 -6.34 23.76 4.92
N ASP A 51 -5.52 24.75 5.26
CA ASP A 51 -5.08 24.93 6.65
C ASP A 51 -6.24 25.36 7.55
N ASP A 52 -7.18 26.18 7.05
CA ASP A 52 -8.40 26.55 7.78
C ASP A 52 -9.37 25.38 7.92
N LEU A 53 -9.55 24.57 6.86
CA LEU A 53 -10.30 23.31 6.93
C LEU A 53 -9.71 22.36 7.98
N ARG A 54 -8.39 22.23 8.03
CA ARG A 54 -7.71 21.39 9.02
C ARG A 54 -7.98 21.86 10.43
N LYS A 55 -7.72 23.15 10.72
CA LYS A 55 -7.98 23.74 12.04
C LYS A 55 -9.43 23.57 12.44
N TYR A 56 -10.36 23.75 11.50
CA TYR A 56 -11.78 23.51 11.72
C TYR A 56 -12.01 22.07 12.18
N CYS A 57 -11.57 21.06 11.42
CA CYS A 57 -11.81 19.67 11.78
C CYS A 57 -11.09 19.25 13.07
N GLU A 58 -9.87 19.73 13.33
CA GLU A 58 -9.10 19.46 14.56
C GLU A 58 -9.76 20.04 15.82
N SER A 59 -10.50 21.14 15.68
CA SER A 59 -11.26 21.75 16.78
C SER A 59 -12.54 21.00 17.15
N ARG A 60 -12.90 19.95 16.39
CA ARG A 60 -14.18 19.25 16.52
C ARG A 60 -14.02 17.78 16.93
N PRO A 61 -15.02 17.20 17.62
CA PRO A 61 -15.11 15.77 17.77
C PRO A 61 -15.14 15.06 16.42
N MET A 62 -14.42 13.95 16.32
CA MET A 62 -14.28 13.16 15.10
C MET A 62 -15.61 12.65 14.56
N LEU A 63 -16.51 12.25 15.46
CA LEU A 63 -17.84 11.84 15.09
C LEU A 63 -18.67 12.98 14.47
N GLU A 64 -18.54 14.21 14.97
CA GLU A 64 -19.25 15.35 14.38
C GLU A 64 -18.78 15.61 12.94
N VAL A 65 -17.47 15.58 12.71
CA VAL A 65 -16.90 15.72 11.37
C VAL A 65 -17.41 14.61 10.44
N ILE A 66 -17.41 13.35 10.88
CA ILE A 66 -17.92 12.25 10.05
C ILE A 66 -19.43 12.37 9.78
N ARG A 67 -20.23 12.76 10.77
CA ARG A 67 -21.67 12.99 10.62
C ARG A 67 -21.93 14.09 9.60
N TYR A 68 -21.16 15.17 9.65
CA TYR A 68 -21.22 16.25 8.66
C TYR A 68 -20.94 15.75 7.24
N LEU A 69 -19.83 15.02 7.08
CA LEU A 69 -19.46 14.41 5.79
C LEU A 69 -20.52 13.42 5.31
N SER A 70 -21.30 12.85 6.21
CA SER A 70 -22.41 11.95 5.87
C SER A 70 -23.72 12.67 5.51
N GLY A 71 -23.76 14.00 5.62
CA GLY A 71 -24.95 14.83 5.38
C GLY A 71 -25.86 14.98 6.60
N ILE A 72 -25.43 14.56 7.79
CA ILE A 72 -26.17 14.78 9.04
C ILE A 72 -25.85 16.20 9.53
N THR A 73 -26.85 17.08 9.49
CA THR A 73 -26.75 18.42 10.04
C THR A 73 -26.74 18.36 11.56
N LEU A 74 -25.68 18.90 12.17
CA LEU A 74 -25.58 19.04 13.62
C LEU A 74 -25.56 20.53 13.96
N ASP A 75 -26.30 20.93 14.99
CA ASP A 75 -26.34 22.32 15.47
C ASP A 75 -24.94 22.86 15.83
N GLY A 76 -24.02 21.97 16.21
CA GLY A 76 -22.63 22.32 16.49
C GLY A 76 -21.83 22.75 15.26
N LEU A 77 -22.26 22.43 14.04
CA LEU A 77 -21.52 22.63 12.80
C LEU A 77 -22.05 23.77 11.93
N VAL A 78 -22.82 24.67 12.54
CA VAL A 78 -23.11 25.98 11.96
C VAL A 78 -21.75 26.63 11.63
N ASN A 79 -21.51 26.93 10.35
CA ASN A 79 -20.23 27.40 9.79
C ASN A 79 -19.19 26.33 9.39
N ALA A 80 -19.59 25.07 9.20
CA ALA A 80 -18.71 24.12 8.51
C ALA A 80 -18.38 24.61 7.09
N PRO A 81 -17.10 24.66 6.68
CA PRO A 81 -16.74 25.14 5.36
C PRO A 81 -17.29 24.23 4.26
N GLU A 82 -17.95 24.79 3.25
CA GLU A 82 -18.57 24.04 2.15
C GLU A 82 -17.57 23.12 1.43
N LYS A 83 -16.31 23.54 1.32
CA LYS A 83 -15.23 22.74 0.71
C LYS A 83 -15.01 21.40 1.42
N LEU A 84 -15.42 21.24 2.68
CA LEU A 84 -15.39 19.97 3.41
C LEU A 84 -16.36 18.94 2.81
N LEU A 85 -17.48 19.36 2.25
CA LEU A 85 -18.44 18.46 1.56
C LEU A 85 -17.92 17.95 0.22
N LYS A 86 -16.86 18.57 -0.32
CA LYS A 86 -16.14 18.10 -1.51
C LYS A 86 -14.96 17.17 -1.18
N ALA A 87 -14.81 16.78 0.09
CA ALA A 87 -13.70 15.95 0.52
C ALA A 87 -13.83 14.50 0.00
N VAL A 88 -12.72 13.76 0.13
CA VAL A 88 -12.67 12.32 -0.09
C VAL A 88 -12.22 11.63 1.20
N LEU A 89 -12.92 10.58 1.58
CA LEU A 89 -12.52 9.69 2.65
C LEU A 89 -11.53 8.69 2.08
N VAL A 90 -10.32 8.62 2.62
CA VAL A 90 -9.29 7.67 2.18
C VAL A 90 -8.83 6.83 3.36
N SER A 91 -9.16 5.55 3.33
CA SER A 91 -8.64 4.57 4.28
C SER A 91 -7.35 3.96 3.77
N ILE A 92 -6.31 3.92 4.60
CA ILE A 92 -5.01 3.29 4.27
C ILE A 92 -4.58 2.40 5.43
N ASP A 93 -4.15 1.20 5.10
CA ASP A 93 -3.59 0.22 6.02
C ASP A 93 -2.33 -0.39 5.41
N LEU A 94 -1.37 -0.77 6.26
CA LEU A 94 -0.13 -1.40 5.85
C LEU A 94 0.09 -2.70 6.62
N GLU A 95 0.52 -3.72 5.90
CA GLU A 95 1.15 -4.87 6.53
C GLU A 95 2.66 -4.84 6.28
N TRP A 96 3.41 -5.28 7.27
CA TRP A 96 4.87 -5.35 7.21
C TRP A 96 5.40 -6.62 7.86
N HIS A 97 6.58 -7.04 7.39
CA HIS A 97 7.26 -8.22 7.89
C HIS A 97 7.82 -7.96 9.31
N GLN A 98 7.42 -8.80 10.27
CA GLN A 98 7.76 -8.65 11.70
C GLN A 98 9.07 -9.35 12.10
N TYR A 99 9.76 -9.97 11.15
CA TYR A 99 11.03 -10.68 11.40
C TYR A 99 12.13 -10.08 10.54
N GLU A 100 13.38 -10.51 10.76
CA GLU A 100 14.52 -10.05 9.95
C GLU A 100 14.38 -10.39 8.45
N PRO A 101 14.46 -9.40 7.53
CA PRO A 101 14.61 -7.96 7.79
C PRO A 101 13.31 -7.32 8.28
N GLU A 102 13.34 -6.69 9.46
CA GLU A 102 12.14 -6.20 10.14
C GLU A 102 11.61 -4.91 9.50
N GLY A 103 10.28 -4.81 9.43
CA GLY A 103 9.55 -3.62 9.04
C GLY A 103 9.51 -3.39 7.53
N GLU A 104 9.90 -4.37 6.72
CA GLU A 104 9.67 -4.28 5.27
C GLU A 104 8.17 -4.31 5.00
N ILE A 105 7.64 -3.22 4.43
CA ILE A 105 6.23 -3.13 4.02
C ILE A 105 6.00 -4.17 2.93
N THR A 106 5.03 -5.05 3.14
CA THR A 106 4.67 -6.15 2.23
C THR A 106 3.40 -5.84 1.45
N GLU A 107 2.47 -5.11 2.07
CA GLU A 107 1.14 -4.83 1.52
C GLU A 107 0.72 -3.38 1.81
N VAL A 108 -0.09 -2.82 0.91
CA VAL A 108 -0.79 -1.56 1.08
C VAL A 108 -2.25 -1.76 0.70
N GLY A 109 -3.15 -1.49 1.63
CA GLY A 109 -4.57 -1.35 1.37
C GLY A 109 -4.92 0.11 1.16
N ILE A 110 -5.80 0.41 0.20
CA ILE A 110 -6.37 1.74 0.02
C ILE A 110 -7.85 1.59 -0.33
N THR A 111 -8.72 2.27 0.40
CA THR A 111 -10.15 2.40 0.07
C THR A 111 -10.54 3.87 0.04
N ILE A 112 -11.23 4.30 -1.00
CA ILE A 112 -11.58 5.70 -1.26
C ILE A 112 -13.09 5.82 -1.43
N LEU A 113 -13.70 6.80 -0.77
CA LEU A 113 -15.11 7.17 -0.92
C LEU A 113 -15.20 8.69 -1.07
N ARG A 114 -15.79 9.19 -2.16
CA ARG A 114 -16.06 10.63 -2.28
C ARG A 114 -17.21 10.99 -1.35
N VAL A 115 -17.08 12.11 -0.66
CA VAL A 115 -18.15 12.63 0.19
C VAL A 115 -19.37 12.98 -0.65
N GLU A 116 -19.18 13.48 -1.86
CA GLU A 116 -20.28 13.73 -2.80
C GLU A 116 -21.08 12.45 -3.12
N ASP A 117 -20.42 11.30 -3.33
CA ASP A 117 -21.12 10.04 -3.58
C ASP A 117 -21.94 9.61 -2.36
N LEU A 118 -21.39 9.82 -1.16
CA LEU A 118 -22.10 9.61 0.09
C LEU A 118 -23.30 10.55 0.20
N LEU A 119 -23.14 11.85 -0.08
CA LEU A 119 -24.18 12.88 0.02
C LEU A 119 -25.33 12.66 -0.96
N HIS A 120 -25.04 12.33 -2.22
CA HIS A 120 -26.03 12.12 -3.27
C HIS A 120 -26.66 10.72 -3.27
N HIS A 121 -26.21 9.81 -2.40
CA HIS A 121 -26.85 8.51 -2.27
C HIS A 121 -28.32 8.66 -1.83
N PRO A 122 -29.29 8.07 -2.56
CA PRO A 122 -30.72 8.30 -2.34
C PRO A 122 -31.19 7.80 -0.97
N GLU A 123 -30.58 6.73 -0.47
CA GLU A 123 -30.94 6.11 0.81
C GLU A 123 -29.68 5.91 1.65
N LYS A 124 -29.55 6.63 2.77
CA LYS A 124 -28.37 6.52 3.66
C LYS A 124 -28.32 5.20 4.42
N SER A 125 -29.46 4.53 4.57
CA SER A 125 -29.57 3.18 5.14
C SER A 125 -29.08 2.08 4.20
N ASP A 126 -28.95 2.34 2.89
CA ASP A 126 -28.39 1.38 1.94
C ASP A 126 -26.85 1.38 1.98
N LEU A 127 -26.31 0.79 3.04
CA LEU A 127 -24.87 0.66 3.24
C LEU A 127 -24.18 -0.11 2.11
N LEU A 128 -24.84 -1.11 1.52
CA LEU A 128 -24.29 -1.85 0.38
C LEU A 128 -24.16 -0.95 -0.86
N GLY A 129 -25.17 -0.14 -1.16
CA GLY A 129 -25.13 0.86 -2.22
C GLY A 129 -24.01 1.87 -2.03
N LEU A 130 -23.85 2.38 -0.80
CA LEU A 130 -22.73 3.27 -0.44
C LEU A 130 -21.37 2.64 -0.69
N LEU A 131 -21.17 1.38 -0.27
CA LEU A 131 -19.90 0.66 -0.48
C LEU A 131 -19.59 0.45 -1.98
N LYS A 132 -20.59 0.28 -2.84
CA LYS A 132 -20.40 0.15 -4.30
C LYS A 132 -19.79 1.40 -4.93
N ASN A 133 -19.94 2.58 -4.32
CA ASN A 133 -19.32 3.82 -4.79
C ASN A 133 -17.84 3.96 -4.37
N THR A 134 -17.28 2.98 -3.68
CA THR A 134 -15.87 3.04 -3.27
C THR A 134 -14.92 2.63 -4.41
N THR A 135 -13.73 3.23 -4.41
CA THR A 135 -12.57 2.73 -5.18
C THR A 135 -11.61 2.04 -4.22
N ARG A 136 -11.09 0.87 -4.61
CA ARG A 136 -10.34 -0.02 -3.73
C ARG A 136 -9.08 -0.52 -4.41
N TYR A 137 -7.99 -0.54 -3.67
CA TYR A 137 -6.72 -1.08 -4.10
C TYR A 137 -6.14 -1.97 -3.01
N HIS A 138 -5.66 -3.14 -3.42
CA HIS A 138 -4.80 -3.98 -2.59
C HIS A 138 -3.50 -4.20 -3.37
N CYS A 139 -2.42 -3.60 -2.87
CA CYS A 139 -1.15 -3.52 -3.55
C CYS A 139 -0.09 -4.31 -2.79
N VAL A 140 0.55 -5.25 -3.47
CA VAL A 140 1.54 -6.16 -2.88
C VAL A 140 2.91 -5.93 -3.54
N LYS A 141 3.99 -5.85 -2.74
CA LYS A 141 5.37 -5.53 -3.19
C LYS A 141 6.20 -6.77 -3.60
N GLU A 142 7.43 -6.55 -4.08
CA GLU A 142 8.45 -7.60 -4.28
C GLU A 142 8.72 -8.46 -3.02
N THR A 143 8.53 -7.87 -1.84
CA THR A 143 8.69 -8.48 -0.52
C THR A 143 7.51 -9.36 -0.13
N CYS A 144 6.54 -9.59 -1.01
CA CYS A 144 5.33 -10.38 -0.74
C CYS A 144 5.59 -11.81 -0.27
N HIS A 145 6.72 -12.38 -0.68
CA HIS A 145 7.16 -13.70 -0.22
C HIS A 145 7.55 -13.71 1.28
N MET A 146 7.66 -12.55 1.92
CA MET A 146 7.91 -12.40 3.35
C MET A 146 6.60 -12.48 4.12
N HIS A 147 6.22 -13.69 4.54
CA HIS A 147 5.01 -13.90 5.32
C HIS A 147 5.28 -13.92 6.83
N ASN A 148 4.37 -13.30 7.59
CA ASN A 148 4.37 -13.41 9.04
C ASN A 148 3.89 -14.84 9.45
N LYS A 149 4.59 -15.50 10.37
CA LYS A 149 4.39 -16.94 10.68
C LYS A 149 3.05 -17.27 11.33
N LYS A 150 2.44 -16.30 12.01
CA LYS A 150 1.25 -16.50 12.85
C LYS A 150 0.00 -15.83 12.28
N SER A 151 0.14 -15.01 11.25
CA SER A 151 -0.91 -14.11 10.75
C SER A 151 -0.62 -13.71 9.30
N GLY A 152 -1.64 -13.62 8.45
CA GLY A 152 -1.48 -13.12 7.07
C GLY A 152 -0.85 -14.13 6.09
N LEU A 153 -1.11 -15.43 6.28
CA LEU A 153 -0.76 -16.41 5.24
C LEU A 153 -1.60 -16.14 3.99
N ASP A 154 -0.95 -16.17 2.83
CA ASP A 154 -1.58 -15.98 1.52
C ASP A 154 -2.44 -14.71 1.43
N ALA A 155 -2.00 -13.61 2.05
CA ALA A 155 -2.75 -12.36 2.03
C ALA A 155 -3.08 -11.92 0.59
N GLU A 156 -2.18 -12.16 -0.36
CA GLU A 156 -2.39 -11.89 -1.78
C GLU A 156 -3.57 -12.66 -2.40
N LYS A 157 -3.96 -13.80 -1.83
CA LYS A 157 -5.10 -14.64 -2.28
C LYS A 157 -6.39 -14.34 -1.52
N ASN A 158 -6.29 -13.62 -0.40
CA ASN A 158 -7.38 -13.43 0.55
C ASN A 158 -7.99 -12.02 0.49
N PHE A 159 -7.68 -11.22 -0.53
CA PHE A 159 -8.35 -9.94 -0.74
C PHE A 159 -9.80 -10.17 -1.23
N LEU A 160 -10.76 -9.76 -0.40
CA LEU A 160 -12.18 -9.99 -0.62
C LEU A 160 -12.81 -9.02 -1.60
N PHE A 161 -12.37 -7.76 -1.56
CA PHE A 161 -13.10 -6.64 -2.15
C PHE A 161 -12.54 -6.20 -3.50
N GLY A 162 -11.91 -7.14 -4.22
CA GLY A 162 -11.38 -6.92 -5.54
C GLY A 162 -10.31 -7.94 -5.89
N TYR A 163 -9.32 -7.48 -6.65
CA TYR A 163 -8.18 -8.27 -7.07
C TYR A 163 -6.92 -7.70 -6.45
N THR A 164 -6.08 -8.57 -5.90
CA THR A 164 -4.74 -8.17 -5.51
C THR A 164 -3.97 -7.76 -6.74
N ARG A 165 -3.29 -6.61 -6.67
CA ARG A 165 -2.41 -6.12 -7.72
C ARG A 165 -0.99 -6.08 -7.17
N PHE A 166 -0.06 -6.63 -7.93
CA PHE A 166 1.34 -6.50 -7.61
C PHE A 166 1.82 -5.17 -8.17
N VAL A 167 2.31 -4.31 -7.29
CA VAL A 167 2.79 -2.98 -7.64
C VAL A 167 4.32 -2.99 -7.57
N PHE A 168 4.97 -2.63 -8.67
CA PHE A 168 6.26 -3.20 -9.10
C PHE A 168 7.47 -2.92 -8.22
N VAL A 169 8.38 -3.91 -8.30
CA VAL A 169 9.85 -4.01 -8.17
C VAL A 169 10.56 -3.11 -7.16
N THR A 170 10.13 -1.88 -6.91
CA THR A 170 10.84 -0.93 -6.06
C THR A 170 9.94 -0.19 -5.07
N VAL A 171 10.57 0.33 -4.01
CA VAL A 171 9.93 1.20 -3.02
C VAL A 171 9.45 2.53 -3.65
N ASP A 172 10.11 3.04 -4.69
CA ASP A 172 9.77 4.34 -5.29
C ASP A 172 8.52 4.30 -6.16
N GLU A 173 8.26 3.20 -6.87
CA GLU A 173 7.02 3.01 -7.63
C GLU A 173 5.80 2.94 -6.70
N ALA A 174 5.93 2.22 -5.58
CA ALA A 174 4.89 2.18 -4.55
C ALA A 174 4.58 3.58 -3.98
N LYS A 175 5.60 4.40 -3.70
CA LYS A 175 5.42 5.79 -3.29
C LYS A 175 4.73 6.62 -4.35
N GLN A 176 5.15 6.51 -5.60
CA GLN A 176 4.58 7.28 -6.70
C GLN A 176 3.10 6.96 -6.88
N ILE A 177 2.73 5.69 -6.71
CA ILE A 177 1.35 5.24 -6.81
C ILE A 177 0.51 5.76 -5.66
N LEU A 178 0.99 5.63 -4.42
CA LEU A 178 0.30 6.19 -3.25
C LEU A 178 0.11 7.71 -3.40
N THR A 179 1.14 8.40 -3.88
CA THR A 179 1.10 9.84 -4.17
C THR A 179 0.09 10.16 -5.27
N ASN A 180 0.10 9.43 -6.38
CA ASN A 180 -0.81 9.63 -7.51
C ASN A 180 -2.27 9.38 -7.11
N VAL A 181 -2.52 8.35 -6.30
CA VAL A 181 -3.86 8.05 -5.80
C VAL A 181 -4.40 9.21 -4.97
N LEU A 182 -3.60 9.77 -4.08
CA LEU A 182 -4.00 10.91 -3.24
C LEU A 182 -4.07 12.23 -4.03
N ASP A 183 -3.16 12.44 -4.97
CA ASP A 183 -3.13 13.64 -5.81
C ASP A 183 -4.23 13.64 -6.88
N ALA A 184 -4.70 12.48 -7.34
CA ALA A 184 -5.72 12.38 -8.38
C ALA A 184 -7.11 12.85 -7.89
N GLN A 185 -7.28 13.06 -6.59
CA GLN A 185 -8.55 13.44 -5.99
C GLN A 185 -8.88 14.90 -6.33
N THR A 186 -9.93 15.06 -7.11
CA THR A 186 -10.40 16.35 -7.63
C THR A 186 -11.90 16.49 -7.44
N CYS A 187 -12.35 17.71 -7.24
CA CYS A 187 -13.77 18.07 -7.24
C CYS A 187 -14.27 18.18 -8.68
N ASP A 188 -15.59 18.25 -8.88
CA ASP A 188 -16.20 18.37 -10.21
C ASP A 188 -15.78 19.65 -10.97
N ASP A 189 -15.37 20.70 -10.25
CA ASP A 189 -14.82 21.94 -10.81
C ASP A 189 -13.33 21.83 -11.21
N GLY A 190 -12.72 20.66 -11.05
CA GLY A 190 -11.31 20.39 -11.33
C GLY A 190 -10.33 20.84 -10.25
N SER A 191 -10.80 21.52 -9.20
CA SER A 191 -9.97 21.85 -8.03
C SER A 191 -9.59 20.60 -7.24
N LYS A 192 -8.59 20.70 -6.36
CA LYS A 192 -8.19 19.56 -5.53
C LYS A 192 -9.23 19.29 -4.45
N ALA A 193 -9.63 18.02 -4.33
CA ALA A 193 -10.47 17.58 -3.24
C ALA A 193 -9.65 17.49 -1.94
N PRO A 194 -10.16 18.02 -0.81
CA PRO A 194 -9.56 17.73 0.48
C PRO A 194 -9.59 16.24 0.78
N VAL A 195 -8.54 15.70 1.38
CA VAL A 195 -8.45 14.30 1.79
C VAL A 195 -8.64 14.20 3.30
N ALA A 196 -9.63 13.41 3.72
CA ALA A 196 -9.82 12.99 5.11
C ALA A 196 -9.36 11.54 5.25
N MET A 197 -8.28 11.35 6.01
CA MET A 197 -7.66 10.04 6.19
C MET A 197 -8.40 9.24 7.27
N VAL A 198 -8.71 7.99 6.95
CA VAL A 198 -9.40 7.04 7.82
C VAL A 198 -8.46 5.86 8.09
N GLY A 199 -8.44 5.33 9.31
CA GLY A 199 -7.66 4.13 9.55
C GLY A 199 -7.75 3.66 10.98
N HIS A 200 -7.71 2.34 11.16
CA HIS A 200 -7.53 1.76 12.46
C HIS A 200 -6.02 1.79 12.76
N ALA A 201 -5.62 2.38 13.91
CA ALA A 201 -4.21 2.52 14.27
C ALA A 201 -3.28 3.24 13.27
N PHE A 202 -3.84 4.09 12.39
CA PHE A 202 -3.13 4.80 11.31
C PHE A 202 -1.82 5.52 11.71
N GLN A 203 -1.66 5.89 12.99
CA GLN A 203 -0.40 6.46 13.48
C GLN A 203 0.80 5.51 13.30
N ASN A 204 0.58 4.20 13.41
CA ASN A 204 1.58 3.17 13.17
C ASN A 204 1.96 3.12 11.69
N ASP A 205 0.98 3.11 10.80
CA ASP A 205 1.17 3.09 9.34
C ASP A 205 1.91 4.33 8.88
N ARG A 206 1.49 5.51 9.36
CA ARG A 206 2.20 6.77 9.12
C ARG A 206 3.65 6.70 9.58
N GLY A 207 3.89 6.15 10.77
CA GLY A 207 5.24 5.94 11.29
C GLY A 207 6.06 5.03 10.38
N MET A 208 5.45 3.98 9.83
CA MET A 208 6.11 3.06 8.92
C MET A 208 6.42 3.69 7.56
N LEU A 209 5.45 4.40 6.95
CA LEU A 209 5.62 5.17 5.71
C LEU A 209 6.76 6.17 5.83
N LYS A 210 6.83 6.88 6.95
CA LYS A 210 7.91 7.83 7.22
C LYS A 210 9.27 7.13 7.37
N ARG A 211 9.36 6.07 8.17
CA ARG A 211 10.65 5.40 8.45
C ARG A 211 11.18 4.62 7.24
N LYS A 212 10.31 3.90 6.53
CA LYS A 212 10.71 2.95 5.48
C LYS A 212 10.68 3.57 4.10
N TRP A 213 9.68 4.42 3.83
CA TRP A 213 9.50 5.02 2.52
C TRP A 213 9.84 6.51 2.48
N ASN A 214 10.22 7.12 3.61
CA ASN A 214 10.43 8.56 3.71
C ASN A 214 9.20 9.36 3.19
N LEU A 215 8.00 8.79 3.37
CA LEU A 215 6.75 9.46 3.09
C LEU A 215 6.19 10.02 4.40
N ASP A 216 6.28 11.33 4.55
CA ASP A 216 5.79 12.02 5.73
C ASP A 216 4.40 12.61 5.47
N PHE A 217 3.40 11.95 6.02
CA PHE A 217 2.01 12.43 6.02
C PHE A 217 1.72 13.42 7.15
N SER A 218 2.70 13.84 7.96
CA SER A 218 2.45 14.81 9.01
C SER A 218 1.96 16.15 8.47
N VAL A 219 1.08 16.78 9.25
CA VAL A 219 0.66 18.17 9.10
C VAL A 219 1.91 19.03 9.12
N GLY A 220 2.34 19.53 7.96
CA GLY A 220 3.60 20.28 7.84
C GLY A 220 4.80 19.48 7.32
N GLY A 221 4.62 18.29 6.73
CA GLY A 221 5.68 17.60 5.96
C GLY A 221 6.35 18.44 4.86
N LEU A 222 5.79 19.63 4.59
CA LEU A 222 6.40 20.73 3.86
C LEU A 222 7.71 21.25 4.49
N ASP A 223 7.93 21.16 5.80
CA ASP A 223 9.16 21.68 6.42
C ASP A 223 10.37 20.78 6.17
N ALA A 224 10.18 19.45 6.08
CA ALA A 224 11.25 18.54 5.66
C ALA A 224 11.70 18.84 4.21
N VAL A 225 10.78 19.32 3.40
CA VAL A 225 10.95 19.67 2.00
C VAL A 225 11.52 21.06 1.81
N ILE A 226 11.01 22.06 2.54
CA ILE A 226 11.57 23.41 2.55
C ILE A 226 13.00 23.35 3.08
N ASN A 227 13.29 22.53 4.11
CA ASN A 227 14.65 22.30 4.56
C ASN A 227 15.52 21.60 3.50
N SER A 228 14.97 20.68 2.70
CA SER A 228 15.70 20.02 1.60
C SER A 228 15.94 20.95 0.42
N LEU A 229 14.96 21.76 0.02
CA LEU A 229 15.06 22.79 -1.01
C LEU A 229 15.94 23.96 -0.56
N ASP A 230 15.86 24.42 0.69
CA ASP A 230 16.78 25.40 1.27
C ASP A 230 18.20 24.86 1.31
N LEU A 231 18.39 23.57 1.61
CA LEU A 231 19.70 22.94 1.59
C LEU A 231 20.26 22.87 0.15
N ILE A 232 19.41 22.55 -0.84
CA ILE A 232 19.78 22.56 -2.27
C ILE A 232 20.10 23.99 -2.75
N ILE A 233 19.27 24.98 -2.40
CA ILE A 233 19.48 26.39 -2.73
C ILE A 233 20.74 26.93 -2.04
N LYS A 234 20.99 26.58 -0.77
CA LYS A 234 22.24 26.92 -0.06
C LYS A 234 23.46 26.28 -0.74
N LYS A 235 23.37 25.01 -1.17
CA LYS A 235 24.43 24.33 -1.93
C LYS A 235 24.66 24.95 -3.31
N MET A 236 23.59 25.31 -4.04
CA MET A 236 23.68 26.00 -5.33
C MET A 236 24.26 27.41 -5.18
N ARG A 237 23.86 28.16 -4.15
CA ARG A 237 24.44 29.49 -3.84
C ARG A 237 25.91 29.36 -3.45
N ALA A 238 26.28 28.40 -2.61
CA ALA A 238 27.67 28.14 -2.25
C ALA A 238 28.51 27.76 -3.49
N TYR A 239 27.97 26.93 -4.38
CA TYR A 239 28.61 26.57 -5.65
C TYR A 239 28.77 27.78 -6.58
N TYR A 240 27.76 28.64 -6.67
CA TYR A 240 27.81 29.85 -7.48
C TYR A 240 28.78 30.90 -6.92
N ILE A 241 28.80 31.09 -5.60
CA ILE A 241 29.77 31.95 -4.90
C ILE A 241 31.19 31.42 -5.09
N TYR A 242 31.41 30.11 -4.96
CA TYR A 242 32.71 29.49 -5.21
C TYR A 242 33.19 29.72 -6.66
N ASN A 243 32.31 29.56 -7.64
CA ASN A 243 32.65 29.75 -9.06
C ASN A 243 32.78 31.22 -9.48
N SER A 244 32.03 32.13 -8.85
CA SER A 244 32.14 33.58 -9.12
C SER A 244 33.36 34.20 -8.42
N ALA A 245 33.72 33.73 -7.22
CA ALA A 245 34.94 34.12 -6.52
C ALA A 245 36.22 33.50 -7.14
N GLY A 246 36.12 32.33 -7.78
CA GLY A 246 37.26 31.61 -8.36
C GLY A 246 37.71 32.06 -9.76
N ARG A 247 36.98 32.95 -10.45
CA ARG A 247 37.25 33.32 -11.85
C ARG A 247 38.45 34.24 -12.08
N ARG A 248 39.17 34.68 -11.04
CA ARG A 248 40.44 35.40 -11.21
C ARG A 248 41.71 34.53 -11.07
N GLY A 249 41.61 33.27 -10.64
CA GLY A 249 42.79 32.43 -10.36
C GLY A 249 42.93 31.15 -11.18
N ILE A 250 41.84 30.55 -11.66
CA ILE A 250 41.85 29.14 -12.14
C ILE A 250 42.03 29.00 -13.66
N ILE A 251 41.84 30.08 -14.44
CA ILE A 251 42.04 30.05 -15.91
C ILE A 251 43.51 29.80 -16.30
N LYS A 252 44.49 30.06 -15.41
CA LYS A 252 45.91 29.74 -15.67
C LYS A 252 46.31 28.28 -15.39
N ARG A 253 45.48 27.46 -14.73
CA ARG A 253 45.80 26.04 -14.45
C ARG A 253 45.06 25.03 -15.34
N PHE A 254 43.93 25.42 -15.94
CA PHE A 254 43.16 24.50 -16.80
C PHE A 254 43.64 24.45 -18.25
N SER A 255 44.38 25.45 -18.75
CA SER A 255 44.98 25.42 -20.10
C SER A 255 46.11 24.40 -20.24
N GLY A 256 46.67 23.87 -19.14
CA GLY A 256 47.70 22.82 -19.15
C GLY A 256 47.18 21.38 -19.11
N LEU A 257 45.91 21.15 -18.75
CA LEU A 257 45.36 19.80 -18.52
C LEU A 257 44.54 19.25 -19.71
N VAL A 258 44.20 20.09 -20.69
CA VAL A 258 43.42 19.68 -21.89
C VAL A 258 44.31 19.05 -22.98
N GLN A 259 45.63 18.99 -22.81
CA GLN A 259 46.53 18.33 -23.76
C GLN A 259 46.74 16.82 -23.56
N LYS A 260 46.10 16.19 -22.57
CA LYS A 260 46.17 14.72 -22.39
C LYS A 260 44.77 14.11 -22.55
N GLY A 261 44.55 13.47 -23.69
CA GLY A 261 43.30 12.86 -24.13
C GLY A 261 42.81 11.75 -23.21
N SER A 262 42.07 12.10 -22.18
CA SER A 262 41.28 11.16 -21.39
C SER A 262 39.81 11.54 -21.48
N THR A 263 39.09 10.83 -22.33
CA THR A 263 37.63 10.90 -22.44
C THR A 263 37.01 10.36 -21.15
N VAL A 264 36.68 11.24 -20.22
CA VAL A 264 35.84 10.87 -19.07
C VAL A 264 34.40 10.87 -19.56
N GLN A 265 33.85 9.67 -19.83
CA GLN A 265 32.41 9.51 -19.98
C GLN A 265 31.75 9.73 -18.61
N CYS A 266 31.33 10.97 -18.38
CA CYS A 266 30.43 11.28 -17.29
C CYS A 266 29.07 10.67 -17.64
N ARG A 267 28.72 9.52 -17.05
CA ARG A 267 27.35 8.99 -17.08
C ARG A 267 26.44 10.10 -16.53
N GLN A 268 25.63 10.69 -17.39
CA GLN A 268 24.53 11.54 -16.99
C GLN A 268 23.52 10.64 -16.26
N GLN A 269 23.55 10.64 -14.92
CA GLN A 269 22.37 10.26 -14.16
C GLN A 269 21.33 11.36 -14.39
N PRO A 270 20.08 11.05 -14.74
CA PRO A 270 19.03 12.05 -14.77
C PRO A 270 18.92 12.65 -13.36
N ALA A 271 18.85 13.98 -13.31
CA ALA A 271 18.54 14.68 -12.08
C ALA A 271 17.16 14.18 -11.61
N MET A 272 17.13 13.31 -10.59
CA MET A 272 15.94 13.05 -9.82
C MET A 272 15.60 14.35 -9.08
N GLY A 273 14.87 15.22 -9.76
CA GLY A 273 14.22 16.37 -9.15
C GLY A 273 13.31 15.87 -8.04
N ASP A 274 13.35 16.58 -6.91
CA ASP A 274 12.65 16.29 -5.66
C ASP A 274 11.12 16.37 -5.85
N LEU A 275 10.54 15.36 -6.49
CA LEU A 275 9.12 15.26 -6.84
C LEU A 275 8.21 15.02 -5.62
N ASN A 276 8.78 14.63 -4.48
CA ASN A 276 8.04 14.29 -3.26
C ASN A 276 7.61 15.52 -2.45
N ALA A 277 8.15 16.69 -2.82
CA ALA A 277 8.10 17.92 -2.05
C ALA A 277 6.73 18.63 -1.99
N GLN A 278 5.95 18.53 -3.06
CA GLN A 278 4.82 19.43 -3.28
C GLN A 278 3.44 18.83 -3.02
N ARG A 279 3.33 17.52 -2.74
CA ARG A 279 2.12 16.78 -3.11
C ARG A 279 1.15 16.44 -1.98
N PHE A 280 1.60 16.24 -0.75
CA PHE A 280 0.69 15.89 0.37
C PHE A 280 0.02 17.08 1.07
N ARG A 281 -0.31 18.15 0.31
CA ARG A 281 -0.98 19.35 0.85
C ARG A 281 -2.48 19.17 1.08
N LEU A 282 -3.04 18.04 0.65
CA LEU A 282 -4.48 17.81 0.59
C LEU A 282 -5.05 17.15 1.84
N VAL A 283 -4.21 16.60 2.73
CA VAL A 283 -4.72 15.93 3.93
C VAL A 283 -5.16 16.97 4.96
N ILE A 284 -6.46 17.02 5.19
CA ILE A 284 -7.11 17.99 6.08
C ILE A 284 -7.50 17.38 7.43
N TYR A 285 -7.68 16.07 7.54
CA TYR A 285 -8.18 15.47 8.78
C TYR A 285 -7.78 14.00 8.96
N TRP A 286 -7.72 13.56 10.23
CA TRP A 286 -7.32 12.21 10.61
C TRP A 286 -8.35 11.56 11.54
N ILE A 287 -8.86 10.42 11.10
CA ILE A 287 -9.66 9.51 11.92
C ILE A 287 -8.75 8.39 12.35
N HIS A 288 -7.91 8.70 13.34
CA HIS A 288 -6.80 7.84 13.72
C HIS A 288 -7.17 6.76 14.76
N SER A 289 -8.43 6.72 15.23
CA SER A 289 -8.87 5.78 16.26
C SER A 289 -10.35 5.45 16.13
N MET A 290 -10.63 4.26 15.60
CA MET A 290 -11.98 3.69 15.59
C MET A 290 -12.56 3.52 17.00
N LYS A 291 -11.71 3.30 18.00
CA LYS A 291 -12.12 3.24 19.41
C LYS A 291 -12.68 4.58 19.89
N LYS A 292 -11.99 5.68 19.57
CA LYS A 292 -12.44 7.03 19.93
C LYS A 292 -13.76 7.36 19.20
N LEU A 293 -13.87 6.98 17.94
CA LEU A 293 -15.09 7.18 17.15
C LEU A 293 -16.27 6.40 17.76
N ALA A 294 -16.08 5.13 18.12
CA ALA A 294 -17.12 4.30 18.75
C ALA A 294 -17.56 4.85 20.11
N ARG A 295 -16.61 5.32 20.93
CA ARG A 295 -16.92 5.98 22.21
C ARG A 295 -17.71 7.27 22.03
N GLN A 296 -17.31 8.10 21.06
CA GLN A 296 -18.05 9.33 20.73
C GLN A 296 -19.46 9.01 20.23
N ALA A 297 -19.66 7.86 19.58
CA ALA A 297 -20.97 7.41 19.11
C ALA A 297 -21.84 6.83 20.23
N GLY A 298 -21.31 6.72 21.46
CA GLY A 298 -22.01 6.11 22.59
C GLY A 298 -22.21 4.62 22.44
N VAL A 299 -21.47 3.96 21.54
CA VAL A 299 -21.63 2.54 21.23
C VAL A 299 -20.87 1.67 22.22
N LEU A 300 -19.73 2.14 22.74
CA LEU A 300 -18.88 1.42 23.69
C LEU A 300 -18.22 2.33 24.72
N ASP A 301 -18.24 1.91 25.98
CA ASP A 301 -17.58 2.61 27.10
C ASP A 301 -16.12 2.18 27.30
N ASN A 302 -15.77 0.96 26.90
CA ASN A 302 -14.44 0.37 27.08
C ASN A 302 -13.47 0.69 25.93
N GLU A 303 -12.25 0.13 25.98
CA GLU A 303 -11.26 0.18 24.89
C GLU A 303 -11.24 -1.11 24.04
N PRO A 304 -12.31 -1.39 23.27
CA PRO A 304 -12.41 -2.60 22.45
C PRO A 304 -11.25 -2.69 21.45
N LYS A 305 -10.92 -3.91 21.04
CA LYS A 305 -10.15 -4.11 19.81
C LYS A 305 -11.04 -3.81 18.60
N PHE A 306 -10.43 -3.56 17.45
CA PHE A 306 -11.16 -3.21 16.22
C PHE A 306 -12.18 -4.29 15.85
N GLU A 307 -11.78 -5.56 16.01
CA GLU A 307 -12.59 -6.76 15.80
C GLU A 307 -13.82 -6.77 16.70
N ASN A 308 -13.63 -6.50 17.99
CA ASN A 308 -14.73 -6.48 18.96
C ASN A 308 -15.80 -5.43 18.61
N ILE A 309 -15.41 -4.28 18.03
CA ILE A 309 -16.39 -3.27 17.61
C ILE A 309 -17.25 -3.81 16.47
N MET A 310 -16.63 -4.45 15.46
CA MET A 310 -17.34 -5.05 14.34
C MET A 310 -18.24 -6.22 14.78
N GLU A 311 -17.73 -7.11 15.62
CA GLU A 311 -18.49 -8.24 16.16
C GLU A 311 -19.74 -7.78 16.93
N SER A 312 -19.65 -6.64 17.59
CA SER A 312 -20.79 -6.06 18.32
C SER A 312 -21.83 -5.43 17.39
N PHE A 313 -21.46 -5.08 16.15
CA PHE A 313 -22.40 -4.82 15.05
C PHE A 313 -22.87 -6.11 14.36
N GLY A 314 -22.51 -7.30 14.87
CA GLY A 314 -22.80 -8.57 14.22
C GLY A 314 -22.06 -8.76 12.90
N ILE A 315 -20.89 -8.15 12.74
CA ILE A 315 -19.99 -8.35 11.60
C ILE A 315 -18.83 -9.24 12.05
N GLU A 316 -18.65 -10.38 11.37
CA GLU A 316 -17.52 -11.27 11.53
C GLU A 316 -16.47 -10.96 10.44
N PRO A 317 -15.43 -10.16 10.77
CA PRO A 317 -14.47 -9.74 9.79
C PRO A 317 -13.58 -10.92 9.36
N LYS A 318 -13.37 -11.07 8.04
CA LYS A 318 -12.56 -12.16 7.48
C LYS A 318 -11.23 -11.62 6.97
N TRP A 319 -10.14 -12.31 7.30
CA TRP A 319 -8.77 -12.00 6.86
C TRP A 319 -8.35 -10.55 7.13
N LEU A 320 -8.50 -10.05 8.36
CA LEU A 320 -8.08 -8.69 8.77
C LEU A 320 -6.59 -8.39 8.68
N ARG A 321 -5.78 -9.40 8.37
CA ARG A 321 -4.34 -9.28 8.13
C ARG A 321 -3.99 -9.11 6.66
N ASN A 322 -5.00 -8.83 5.84
CA ASN A 322 -4.86 -8.38 4.47
C ASN A 322 -5.18 -6.89 4.49
N ALA A 323 -4.20 -6.05 4.12
CA ALA A 323 -4.33 -4.61 4.25
C ALA A 323 -5.51 -4.05 3.43
N GLY A 324 -5.79 -4.66 2.27
CA GLY A 324 -6.93 -4.31 1.43
C GLY A 324 -8.28 -4.51 2.14
N ASN A 325 -8.47 -5.67 2.77
CA ASN A 325 -9.69 -5.97 3.53
C ASN A 325 -9.85 -5.03 4.72
N ASP A 326 -8.77 -4.79 5.44
CA ASP A 326 -8.80 -3.95 6.62
C ASP A 326 -9.27 -2.52 6.29
N THR A 327 -8.76 -1.90 5.22
CA THR A 327 -9.24 -0.56 4.81
C THR A 327 -10.72 -0.52 4.46
N VAL A 328 -11.28 -1.59 3.89
CA VAL A 328 -12.71 -1.67 3.60
C VAL A 328 -13.50 -1.80 4.89
N TYR A 329 -13.12 -2.71 5.79
CA TYR A 329 -13.77 -2.85 7.10
C TYR A 329 -13.68 -1.57 7.94
N CYS A 330 -12.56 -0.85 7.85
CA CYS A 330 -12.36 0.44 8.50
C CYS A 330 -13.36 1.48 7.99
N LEU A 331 -13.58 1.54 6.67
CA LEU A 331 -14.58 2.41 6.08
C LEU A 331 -16.02 1.97 6.43
N VAL A 332 -16.32 0.67 6.41
CA VAL A 332 -17.62 0.12 6.86
C VAL A 332 -17.93 0.59 8.28
N LEU A 333 -16.99 0.42 9.21
CA LEU A 333 -17.18 0.84 10.59
C LEU A 333 -17.32 2.38 10.71
N THR A 334 -16.58 3.14 9.90
CA THR A 334 -16.70 4.60 9.85
C THR A 334 -18.12 5.02 9.43
N LEU A 335 -18.69 4.36 8.41
CA LEU A 335 -20.05 4.62 7.95
C LEU A 335 -21.08 4.19 8.99
N LEU A 336 -20.93 3.02 9.61
CA LEU A 336 -21.85 2.54 10.66
C LEU A 336 -21.91 3.51 11.85
N LEU A 337 -20.75 3.98 12.32
CA LEU A 337 -20.68 4.93 13.45
C LEU A 337 -21.15 6.33 13.04
N GLY A 338 -20.79 6.78 11.84
CA GLY A 338 -21.19 8.08 11.30
C GLY A 338 -22.69 8.20 11.06
N LEU A 339 -23.28 7.17 10.45
CA LEU A 339 -24.69 7.10 10.12
C LEU A 339 -25.54 6.48 11.23
N PHE A 340 -24.95 6.16 12.39
CA PHE A 340 -25.62 5.44 13.48
C PHE A 340 -27.03 5.98 13.82
N PRO A 341 -27.27 7.30 13.95
CA PRO A 341 -28.62 7.82 14.25
C PRO A 341 -29.65 7.59 13.14
N ILE A 342 -29.20 7.43 11.89
CA ILE A 342 -30.06 7.11 10.74
C ILE A 342 -30.30 5.61 10.66
N LEU A 343 -29.25 4.80 10.90
CA LEU A 343 -29.32 3.35 10.80
C LEU A 343 -30.11 2.72 11.95
N TYR A 344 -30.02 3.30 13.15
CA TYR A 344 -30.62 2.78 14.37
C TYR A 344 -31.33 3.90 15.16
N PRO A 345 -32.41 4.49 14.61
CA PRO A 345 -33.07 5.65 15.22
C PRO A 345 -33.64 5.36 16.62
N ASP A 346 -34.01 4.10 16.88
CA ASP A 346 -34.55 3.66 18.17
C ASP A 346 -33.46 3.28 19.19
N THR A 347 -32.18 3.41 18.84
CA THR A 347 -31.04 3.12 19.70
C THR A 347 -30.24 4.40 19.96
N PRO A 348 -30.59 5.20 20.99
CA PRO A 348 -29.92 6.47 21.27
C PRO A 348 -28.47 6.29 21.75
N SER A 349 -28.15 5.12 22.32
CA SER A 349 -26.82 4.74 22.82
C SER A 349 -26.69 3.22 22.89
N GLY A 350 -25.46 2.73 22.92
CA GLY A 350 -25.12 1.32 22.97
C GLY A 350 -25.16 0.65 21.60
N PHE A 351 -25.16 -0.68 21.59
CA PHE A 351 -25.39 -1.45 20.37
C PHE A 351 -26.88 -1.64 20.11
N PRO A 352 -27.29 -1.70 18.83
CA PRO A 352 -28.66 -2.01 18.50
C PRO A 352 -28.98 -3.45 18.90
N LEU A 353 -30.19 -3.67 19.41
CA LEU A 353 -30.69 -5.02 19.74
C LEU A 353 -30.79 -5.91 18.49
N ASP A 354 -31.20 -5.30 17.37
CA ASP A 354 -31.13 -5.90 16.05
C ASP A 354 -30.09 -5.15 15.22
N SER A 355 -28.98 -5.81 14.91
CA SER A 355 -27.92 -5.24 14.09
C SER A 355 -28.29 -5.19 12.61
N SER A 356 -29.39 -5.81 12.17
CA SER A 356 -29.81 -5.83 10.78
C SER A 356 -30.15 -4.43 10.24
N LEU A 357 -29.86 -4.19 8.96
CA LEU A 357 -30.26 -2.98 8.25
C LEU A 357 -31.33 -3.36 7.21
N ASN A 358 -32.53 -2.81 7.33
CA ASN A 358 -33.65 -3.14 6.44
C ASN A 358 -33.93 -4.66 6.35
N GLY A 359 -33.79 -5.38 7.46
CA GLY A 359 -33.94 -6.84 7.55
C GLY A 359 -32.77 -7.65 6.96
N LEU A 360 -31.72 -6.98 6.48
CA LEU A 360 -30.49 -7.62 6.03
C LEU A 360 -29.47 -7.67 7.17
N SER A 361 -29.04 -8.88 7.53
CA SER A 361 -27.93 -9.06 8.48
C SER A 361 -26.68 -8.33 7.99
N LEU A 362 -26.03 -7.58 8.89
CA LEU A 362 -24.78 -6.89 8.58
C LEU A 362 -23.66 -7.83 8.11
N ASN A 363 -23.65 -9.09 8.55
CA ASN A 363 -22.73 -10.12 8.04
C ASN A 363 -22.86 -10.36 6.54
N ASN A 364 -24.08 -10.18 5.98
CA ASN A 364 -24.32 -10.42 4.56
C ASN A 364 -23.81 -9.25 3.70
N ILE A 365 -23.65 -8.04 4.25
CA ILE A 365 -23.25 -6.87 3.46
C ILE A 365 -21.82 -7.01 2.93
N PRO A 366 -20.78 -7.31 3.74
CA PRO A 366 -19.43 -7.55 3.23
C PRO A 366 -19.37 -8.70 2.22
N ASP A 367 -20.13 -9.77 2.42
CA ASP A 367 -20.15 -10.92 1.51
C ASP A 367 -20.79 -10.57 0.15
N GLN A 368 -21.94 -9.88 0.15
CA GLN A 368 -22.56 -9.38 -1.09
C GLN A 368 -21.68 -8.34 -1.79
N PHE A 369 -21.04 -7.47 -1.02
CA PHE A 369 -20.12 -6.47 -1.55
C PHE A 369 -18.89 -7.12 -2.20
N SER A 370 -18.30 -8.13 -1.55
CA SER A 370 -17.21 -8.94 -2.10
C SER A 370 -17.62 -9.60 -3.42
N GLN A 371 -18.81 -10.21 -3.49
CA GLN A 371 -19.32 -10.80 -4.73
C GLN A 371 -19.47 -9.77 -5.85
N TRP A 372 -20.03 -8.61 -5.55
CA TRP A 372 -20.17 -7.51 -6.52
C TRP A 372 -18.80 -7.02 -7.00
N CYS A 373 -17.82 -6.85 -6.09
CA CYS A 373 -16.47 -6.42 -6.44
C CYS A 373 -15.78 -7.38 -7.42
N LYS A 374 -15.97 -8.69 -7.25
CA LYS A 374 -15.41 -9.74 -8.13
C LYS A 374 -16.05 -9.76 -9.52
N GLN A 375 -17.16 -9.05 -9.73
CA GLN A 375 -17.79 -8.88 -11.04
C GLN A 375 -17.31 -7.61 -11.75
N GLN A 376 -16.64 -6.70 -11.03
CA GLN A 376 -16.10 -5.46 -11.61
C GLN A 376 -14.78 -5.73 -12.34
N PRO A 377 -14.44 -4.93 -13.36
CA PRO A 377 -13.14 -5.02 -13.99
C PRO A 377 -12.02 -4.81 -12.97
N SER A 378 -10.94 -5.58 -13.09
CA SER A 378 -9.76 -5.41 -12.26
C SER A 378 -9.18 -3.99 -12.44
N PRO A 379 -8.74 -3.31 -11.37
CA PRO A 379 -8.09 -2.01 -11.50
C PRO A 379 -6.89 -2.09 -12.44
N THR A 380 -6.66 -1.06 -13.25
CA THR A 380 -5.52 -1.01 -14.19
C THR A 380 -4.18 -0.76 -13.50
N LEU A 381 -4.21 -0.44 -12.21
CA LEU A 381 -3.03 -0.16 -11.39
C LEU A 381 -2.32 -1.47 -11.01
N GLY A 382 -1.03 -1.59 -11.32
CA GLY A 382 -0.24 -2.81 -11.05
C GLY A 382 -0.57 -3.98 -11.98
N ASN A 383 -0.04 -5.16 -11.68
CA ASN A 383 -0.16 -6.39 -12.47
C ASN A 383 -0.97 -7.43 -11.71
N ALA A 384 -1.55 -8.37 -12.46
CA ALA A 384 -2.34 -9.45 -11.91
C ALA A 384 -1.46 -10.52 -11.27
N LEU A 385 -0.30 -10.81 -11.85
CA LEU A 385 0.66 -11.79 -11.36
C LEU A 385 2.05 -11.18 -11.23
N PHE A 386 2.79 -11.64 -10.23
CA PHE A 386 4.20 -11.34 -10.07
C PHE A 386 4.93 -12.59 -9.56
N CYS A 387 5.99 -12.97 -10.27
CA CYS A 387 6.84 -14.06 -9.85
C CYS A 387 8.14 -13.50 -9.24
N PHE A 388 8.26 -13.58 -7.92
CA PHE A 388 9.44 -13.09 -7.18
C PHE A 388 10.71 -13.91 -7.43
N TYR A 389 10.63 -15.07 -8.07
CA TYR A 389 11.80 -15.88 -8.42
C TYR A 389 12.49 -15.42 -9.71
N CYS A 390 11.73 -14.94 -10.69
CA CYS A 390 12.27 -14.47 -11.96
C CYS A 390 12.06 -12.98 -12.19
N GLU A 391 11.37 -12.30 -11.27
CA GLU A 391 10.96 -10.90 -11.35
C GLU A 391 10.11 -10.59 -12.60
N ILE A 392 9.48 -11.63 -13.17
CA ILE A 392 8.60 -11.49 -14.33
C ILE A 392 7.17 -11.23 -13.86
N ALA A 393 6.60 -10.22 -14.50
CA ALA A 393 5.26 -9.71 -14.34
C ALA A 393 4.29 -10.39 -15.33
N ASP A 394 3.09 -10.76 -14.88
CA ASP A 394 1.99 -11.26 -15.74
C ASP A 394 2.31 -12.45 -16.66
N ASP A 395 3.29 -13.29 -16.28
CA ASP A 395 3.68 -14.48 -17.07
C ASP A 395 3.24 -15.79 -16.41
N HIS A 396 3.65 -16.02 -15.15
CA HIS A 396 3.30 -17.22 -14.39
C HIS A 396 3.20 -16.94 -12.88
N PRO A 397 2.41 -17.73 -12.14
CA PRO A 397 2.41 -17.68 -10.69
C PRO A 397 3.72 -18.24 -10.11
N ALA A 398 4.13 -17.73 -8.95
CA ALA A 398 5.44 -18.01 -8.38
C ALA A 398 5.68 -19.49 -8.02
N ASP A 399 4.61 -20.25 -7.79
CA ASP A 399 4.67 -21.66 -7.41
C ASP A 399 5.17 -22.57 -8.53
N ILE A 400 4.95 -22.20 -9.81
CA ILE A 400 5.38 -22.95 -11.01
C ILE A 400 6.59 -22.32 -11.72
N CYS A 401 7.26 -21.35 -11.10
CA CYS A 401 8.38 -20.66 -11.73
C CYS A 401 9.53 -21.61 -12.10
N PRO A 402 10.03 -21.61 -13.35
CA PRO A 402 11.19 -22.42 -13.72
C PRO A 402 12.48 -21.99 -12.99
N ASN A 403 12.53 -20.75 -12.48
CA ASN A 403 13.66 -20.22 -11.72
C ASN A 403 13.52 -20.39 -10.20
N LYS A 404 12.48 -21.09 -9.73
CA LYS A 404 12.19 -21.29 -8.29
C LYS A 404 13.37 -21.86 -7.50
N ASP A 405 14.11 -22.77 -8.12
CA ASP A 405 15.28 -23.41 -7.51
C ASP A 405 16.60 -22.68 -7.79
N LEU A 406 16.60 -21.67 -8.67
CA LEU A 406 17.81 -20.98 -9.15
C LEU A 406 18.07 -19.66 -8.42
N GLN A 407 17.02 -18.98 -7.98
CA GLN A 407 17.11 -17.66 -7.40
C GLN A 407 17.01 -17.70 -5.88
N VAL A 408 18.03 -17.15 -5.22
CA VAL A 408 18.00 -16.88 -3.79
C VAL A 408 17.58 -15.43 -3.63
N CYS A 409 16.44 -15.18 -2.99
CA CYS A 409 16.03 -13.81 -2.67
C CYS A 409 17.16 -13.07 -1.95
N HIS A 410 17.59 -11.93 -2.50
CA HIS A 410 18.73 -11.17 -1.99
C HIS A 410 18.50 -10.66 -0.56
N LEU A 411 17.26 -10.32 -0.21
CA LEU A 411 16.87 -9.93 1.15
C LEU A 411 17.00 -11.12 2.11
N CYS A 412 16.49 -12.29 1.72
CA CYS A 412 16.60 -13.53 2.51
C CYS A 412 18.05 -14.03 2.62
N ALA A 413 18.86 -13.82 1.57
CA ALA A 413 20.29 -14.10 1.58
C ALA A 413 21.06 -13.13 2.49
N GLY A 414 20.65 -11.86 2.55
CA GLY A 414 21.24 -10.88 3.46
C GLY A 414 20.80 -11.04 4.91
N ALA A 415 19.60 -11.56 5.15
CA ALA A 415 18.99 -11.63 6.47
C ALA A 415 19.75 -12.58 7.42
N PRO A 416 20.03 -12.18 8.67
CA PRO A 416 20.73 -13.01 9.67
C PRO A 416 19.87 -14.19 10.16
N GLY A 417 20.48 -15.10 10.95
CA GLY A 417 19.76 -16.19 11.66
C GLY A 417 19.87 -17.59 11.04
N LYS A 418 19.56 -18.62 11.84
CA LYS A 418 19.74 -20.06 11.49
C LYS A 418 18.83 -20.52 10.34
N LYS A 419 17.59 -20.03 10.25
CA LYS A 419 16.66 -20.41 9.16
C LYS A 419 17.11 -19.87 7.80
N ASN A 420 17.62 -18.65 7.76
CA ASN A 420 18.14 -18.04 6.54
C ASN A 420 19.55 -18.54 6.15
N TYR A 421 20.20 -19.33 7.02
CA TYR A 421 21.51 -19.92 6.72
C TYR A 421 21.50 -20.79 5.48
N GLN A 422 20.37 -21.46 5.18
CA GLN A 422 20.24 -22.28 3.97
C GLN A 422 20.35 -21.45 2.69
N TYR A 423 19.83 -20.22 2.69
CA TYR A 423 19.92 -19.28 1.58
C TYR A 423 21.31 -18.61 1.48
N ARG A 424 22.04 -18.51 2.60
CA ARG A 424 23.43 -17.99 2.64
C ARG A 424 24.49 -19.00 2.25
N LYS A 425 24.18 -20.30 2.30
CA LYS A 425 25.10 -21.33 1.81
C LYS A 425 25.24 -21.12 0.31
N LYS A 426 26.37 -20.52 -0.12
CA LYS A 426 26.76 -20.47 -1.53
C LYS A 426 26.44 -21.82 -2.16
N PRO A 427 25.72 -21.87 -3.30
CA PRO A 427 25.42 -23.13 -3.96
C PRO A 427 26.74 -23.86 -4.21
N ARG A 428 26.99 -24.90 -3.43
CA ARG A 428 28.16 -25.77 -3.60
C ARG A 428 27.87 -26.62 -4.83
N GLY A 429 28.14 -26.11 -6.03
CA GLY A 429 28.19 -26.98 -7.21
C GLY A 429 27.53 -26.51 -8.50
N ILE A 430 27.10 -25.26 -8.66
CA ILE A 430 26.90 -24.76 -10.04
C ILE A 430 28.31 -24.48 -10.57
N GLY A 431 28.85 -25.48 -11.28
CA GLY A 431 30.17 -25.42 -11.88
C GLY A 431 30.33 -24.11 -12.64
N ARG A 432 31.49 -23.47 -12.47
CA ARG A 432 31.90 -22.36 -13.34
C ARG A 432 31.68 -22.81 -14.78
N VAL A 433 30.70 -22.25 -15.47
CA VAL A 433 30.70 -22.28 -16.94
C VAL A 433 31.99 -21.57 -17.32
N ALA A 434 32.94 -22.36 -17.83
CA ALA A 434 34.25 -21.87 -18.20
C ALA A 434 34.07 -20.73 -19.21
N ALA A 435 34.49 -19.52 -18.82
CA ALA A 435 34.72 -18.47 -19.80
C ALA A 435 35.76 -19.01 -20.78
N SER A 436 35.34 -19.26 -22.02
CA SER A 436 36.21 -19.68 -23.12
C SER A 436 37.09 -18.51 -23.53
N SER A 437 38.18 -18.28 -22.79
CA SER A 437 39.28 -17.44 -23.24
C SER A 437 40.13 -18.24 -24.22
N SER A 438 39.86 -18.03 -25.51
CA SER A 438 40.66 -18.53 -26.63
C SER A 438 41.89 -17.65 -26.85
N THR A 439 42.99 -17.95 -26.16
CA THR A 439 44.35 -17.60 -26.64
C THR A 439 45.34 -18.64 -26.12
N GLY A 440 45.90 -19.44 -27.04
CA GLY A 440 46.91 -20.44 -26.73
C GLY A 440 48.28 -19.84 -26.44
N THR A 441 49.13 -20.58 -25.71
CA THR A 441 50.35 -21.22 -26.25
C THR A 441 51.20 -21.84 -25.12
N THR A 442 51.66 -23.06 -25.41
CA THR A 442 52.92 -23.73 -25.02
C THR A 442 53.30 -24.01 -23.55
N SER A 443 53.39 -25.33 -23.32
CA SER A 443 54.50 -26.09 -22.70
C SER A 443 54.59 -26.17 -21.17
N GLY A 444 54.59 -27.41 -20.68
CA GLY A 444 54.84 -27.75 -19.29
C GLY A 444 54.65 -29.24 -18.98
N ARG A 445 55.67 -30.04 -19.29
CA ARG A 445 55.83 -31.44 -18.85
C ARG A 445 55.57 -31.62 -17.35
N CYS A 446 54.81 -32.64 -16.95
CA CYS A 446 55.14 -33.44 -15.76
C CYS A 446 54.54 -34.85 -15.82
N ARG A 447 55.12 -35.75 -15.04
CA ARG A 447 55.34 -37.19 -15.29
C ARG A 447 54.13 -38.11 -15.03
N ARG A 448 54.15 -39.21 -15.78
CA ARG A 448 53.48 -40.49 -15.53
C ARG A 448 53.83 -41.06 -14.15
N LYS A 449 52.84 -41.66 -13.48
CA LYS A 449 52.95 -42.98 -12.81
C LYS A 449 51.60 -43.68 -12.96
N GLY A 450 51.62 -44.87 -13.55
CA GLY A 450 50.51 -45.82 -13.48
C GLY A 450 50.62 -46.68 -12.21
N ASN A 451 49.51 -47.28 -11.81
CA ASN A 451 49.44 -48.71 -11.56
C ASN A 451 47.98 -49.18 -11.42
N GLU A 452 47.85 -50.46 -11.72
CA GLU A 452 46.67 -51.24 -12.04
C GLU A 452 45.81 -51.69 -10.84
N LEU A 453 44.55 -52.00 -11.18
CA LEU A 453 43.69 -53.12 -10.73
C LEU A 453 43.85 -53.71 -9.31
N ALA A 454 42.73 -53.77 -8.58
CA ALA A 454 42.19 -55.05 -8.11
C ALA A 454 40.71 -54.95 -7.68
N VAL A 455 40.04 -56.08 -7.87
CA VAL A 455 38.61 -56.40 -7.75
C VAL A 455 38.25 -56.80 -6.32
N GLY A 456 36.99 -56.56 -5.89
CA GLY A 456 36.38 -57.35 -4.82
C GLY A 456 35.10 -56.78 -4.20
N ARG A 457 33.94 -57.35 -4.57
CA ARG A 457 32.76 -57.82 -3.77
C ARG A 457 32.32 -57.00 -2.52
N LEU A 458 31.05 -56.87 -2.11
CA LEU A 458 29.84 -57.71 -2.23
C LEU A 458 28.61 -56.89 -1.76
N VAL A 459 27.51 -57.07 -2.48
CA VAL A 459 26.07 -57.03 -2.14
C VAL A 459 25.64 -56.72 -0.69
N ALA A 460 24.67 -55.79 -0.56
CA ALA A 460 23.51 -55.94 0.34
C ALA A 460 22.31 -55.11 -0.19
N GLN A 461 21.40 -55.78 -0.91
CA GLN A 461 20.04 -55.30 -1.15
C GLN A 461 19.24 -55.45 0.15
N LYS A 462 18.56 -54.38 0.59
CA LYS A 462 17.56 -54.45 1.66
C LYS A 462 16.20 -54.21 1.02
N THR A 463 15.42 -55.28 0.93
CA THR A 463 14.03 -55.31 0.50
C THR A 463 13.15 -54.57 1.53
N LEU A 464 12.30 -53.69 1.03
CA LEU A 464 11.23 -53.03 1.78
C LEU A 464 10.02 -53.98 1.85
N GLY A 465 9.60 -54.33 3.06
CA GLY A 465 8.33 -55.02 3.30
C GLY A 465 7.15 -54.04 3.31
N PRO A 466 5.92 -54.49 3.00
CA PRO A 466 4.74 -53.64 2.96
C PRO A 466 4.22 -53.36 4.38
N GLY A 467 4.17 -52.09 4.75
CA GLY A 467 3.60 -51.61 6.01
C GLY A 467 2.08 -51.56 5.95
N ARG A 468 1.43 -52.21 6.92
CA ARG A 468 -0.01 -52.23 7.17
C ARG A 468 -0.55 -50.81 7.41
N MET A 469 -1.65 -50.46 6.74
CA MET A 469 -2.52 -49.37 7.17
C MET A 469 -3.31 -49.84 8.39
N GLY A 470 -3.14 -49.15 9.50
CA GLY A 470 -3.99 -49.26 10.68
C GLY A 470 -4.90 -48.04 10.73
N GLU A 471 -6.19 -48.27 10.51
CA GLU A 471 -7.27 -47.36 10.87
C GLU A 471 -7.23 -47.14 12.39
N ARG A 472 -7.33 -45.89 12.83
CA ARG A 472 -7.71 -45.56 14.21
C ARG A 472 -8.87 -44.60 14.17
N GLU A 473 -9.98 -45.11 14.70
CA GLU A 473 -11.12 -44.37 15.21
C GLU A 473 -10.66 -43.27 16.16
N ILE A 474 -11.25 -42.09 16.01
CA ILE A 474 -11.18 -41.01 16.99
C ILE A 474 -12.56 -40.98 17.64
N GLU A 475 -12.68 -41.70 18.76
CA GLU A 475 -13.76 -41.50 19.73
C GLU A 475 -13.39 -40.33 20.65
N GLY A 476 -14.44 -39.58 21.03
CA GLY A 476 -14.35 -38.30 21.70
C GLY A 476 -13.95 -38.36 23.17
N GLU A 477 -13.52 -37.20 23.66
CA GLU A 477 -13.45 -36.90 25.09
C GLU A 477 -13.92 -35.45 25.28
N GLU A 478 -15.23 -35.29 25.51
CA GLU A 478 -15.80 -34.10 26.14
C GLU A 478 -15.28 -34.04 27.58
N ARG A 479 -14.55 -32.98 27.93
CA ARG A 479 -14.31 -32.61 29.31
C ARG A 479 -15.04 -31.32 29.63
N GLY A 480 -16.15 -31.49 30.33
CA GLY A 480 -16.80 -30.42 31.07
C GLY A 480 -15.84 -29.80 32.08
N ARG A 481 -15.89 -28.47 32.15
CA ARG A 481 -15.40 -27.71 33.30
C ARG A 481 -16.58 -26.97 33.89
N GLU A 482 -17.20 -27.62 34.87
CA GLU A 482 -17.87 -26.93 35.95
C GLU A 482 -16.80 -26.31 36.86
N SER A 483 -16.94 -25.03 37.16
CA SER A 483 -16.41 -24.44 38.39
C SER A 483 -17.28 -23.24 38.74
N ALA A 484 -18.27 -23.52 39.59
CA ALA A 484 -18.89 -22.51 40.44
C ALA A 484 -17.93 -22.22 41.61
N VAL A 485 -17.67 -20.94 41.88
CA VAL A 485 -17.34 -20.44 43.22
C VAL A 485 -17.97 -19.05 43.36
N GLU A 486 -18.91 -18.97 44.30
CA GLU A 486 -19.50 -17.77 44.89
C GLU A 486 -18.42 -16.96 45.65
N GLY A 487 -18.61 -15.65 45.77
CA GLY A 487 -17.80 -14.85 46.70
C GLY A 487 -17.87 -13.35 46.46
N SER A 488 -18.93 -12.75 46.99
CA SER A 488 -19.11 -11.36 47.43
C SER A 488 -17.85 -10.48 47.56
N GLU A 489 -17.95 -9.22 47.12
CA GLU A 489 -17.71 -8.06 48.00
C GLU A 489 -18.32 -6.79 47.39
N GLU A 490 -19.24 -6.19 48.17
CA GLU A 490 -19.80 -4.87 47.99
C GLU A 490 -18.69 -3.80 48.08
N SER A 491 -18.67 -2.86 47.15
CA SER A 491 -18.08 -1.54 47.41
C SER A 491 -19.12 -0.48 47.10
N VAL A 492 -19.75 -0.04 48.18
CA VAL A 492 -20.37 1.27 48.32
C VAL A 492 -19.23 2.28 48.30
N ASP A 493 -19.26 3.23 47.37
CA ASP A 493 -18.63 4.53 47.60
C ASP A 493 -19.61 5.63 47.16
N SER A 494 -19.91 6.43 48.16
CA SER A 494 -20.76 7.61 48.22
C SER A 494 -20.12 8.81 47.53
N ASP A 495 -20.99 9.61 46.88
CA ASP A 495 -21.13 11.07 46.91
C ASP A 495 -19.95 12.02 47.24
N GLU A 496 -20.10 13.23 46.68
CA GLU A 496 -19.41 14.53 46.91
C GLU A 496 -18.23 14.80 45.96
N GLU A 497 -18.18 15.86 45.11
CA GLU A 497 -18.88 17.15 44.97
C GLU A 497 -18.92 17.57 43.47
#